data_AF-A0A015KL68-F1
#
_entry.id   AF-A0A015KL68-F1
#
_cell.length_a   1.000
_cell.length_b   1.000
_cell.length_c   1.000
_cell.angle_alpha   90.00
_cell.angle_beta   90.00
_cell.angle_gamma   90.00
#
_symmetry.space_group_name_H-M   'P 1'
#
loop_
_entity.id
_entity.type
_entity.pdbx_description
1 polymer ?
#
loop_
_entity_poly.entity_id
_entity_poly.type
_entity_poly.pdbx_seq_one_letter_code
_entity_poly.pdbx_strand_id
1 'polypeptide(L)'
;MLMMSDNMSLNRPARTAIFSKGEIKCKECKKGKIIDENYETCQLCYEIFKPNLSRNKVIDDFIRNTRVNFVTGSKRWILEFVPHDQFKNIEFIAEGGFSKIYKAIWVDGPIDLYYTSCNNTIVRNNNYTVVLKKLNNSKNITSKELNEFKVYYQILSNGNNHSVSKYFGITQDPITKDMIIIMPYYSSGDLIHYLSNNFYNINWWTKLSRLFYIIYGLIEIHRAKIIHRDLHSGNIFFDKNFAYIGDLGISRSATESNNDNEKYGIIPYMAPEIFQEQKYTEASDIYSFGMIMWEFMTGRRPFWEEIHDIELIIKICDGLRPPIVTNAPEGYIELMKGCWHSDPAKRPTVDNIFGEIDKMWVNENNPNQTKIIESSDIGPVTINNPDAIYKSRL
;
A
#
# COMPACT_ATOMS: atom_id res chain seq x y z
N MET A 1 -48.48 46.75 52.69
CA MET A 1 -49.56 45.77 52.90
C MET A 1 -49.25 44.56 52.03
N LEU A 2 -48.67 43.55 52.69
CA LEU A 2 -48.50 42.15 52.30
C LEU A 2 -49.87 41.52 51.93
N MET A 3 -50.10 40.49 51.11
CA MET A 3 -49.35 39.35 50.55
C MET A 3 -50.13 38.72 49.37
N MET A 4 -49.44 37.90 48.55
CA MET A 4 -49.88 36.60 47.96
C MET A 4 -50.98 36.61 46.86
N SER A 5 -50.99 35.75 45.83
CA SER A 5 -50.19 34.57 45.45
C SER A 5 -50.51 34.11 44.00
N ASP A 6 -49.70 33.15 43.53
CA ASP A 6 -50.02 32.05 42.60
C ASP A 6 -50.11 32.24 41.08
N ASN A 7 -48.98 31.88 40.44
CA ASN A 7 -48.90 31.31 39.10
C ASN A 7 -49.16 29.79 39.18
N MET A 8 -50.24 29.29 38.58
CA MET A 8 -50.35 27.91 38.09
C MET A 8 -51.29 27.82 36.89
N SER A 9 -50.98 26.86 36.02
CA SER A 9 -51.19 26.81 34.58
C SER A 9 -52.56 26.31 34.06
N LEU A 10 -52.68 26.36 32.72
CA LEU A 10 -53.42 25.48 31.79
C LEU A 10 -54.77 26.00 31.25
N ASN A 11 -54.79 26.49 30.01
CA ASN A 11 -55.16 25.66 28.85
C ASN A 11 -55.02 26.38 27.49
N ARG A 12 -54.54 25.61 26.51
CA ARG A 12 -54.24 25.96 25.10
C ARG A 12 -55.49 26.37 24.30
N PRO A 13 -55.29 26.94 23.09
CA PRO A 13 -55.68 26.15 21.93
C PRO A 13 -54.51 25.81 21.03
N ALA A 14 -54.50 24.54 20.63
CA ALA A 14 -53.60 23.95 19.67
C ALA A 14 -53.61 24.71 18.34
N ARG A 15 -52.43 25.09 17.86
CA ARG A 15 -52.13 25.08 16.43
C ARG A 15 -51.22 23.89 16.17
N THR A 16 -51.87 22.76 15.90
CA THR A 16 -51.30 21.64 15.15
C THR A 16 -51.00 22.12 13.74
N ALA A 17 -49.83 22.73 13.55
CA ALA A 17 -49.20 22.72 12.24
C ALA A 17 -48.53 21.34 12.11
N ILE A 18 -49.26 20.41 11.50
CA ILE A 18 -48.69 19.17 10.99
C ILE A 18 -47.82 19.58 9.80
N PHE A 19 -46.57 19.95 10.05
CA PHE A 19 -45.57 20.02 9.00
C PHE A 19 -45.22 18.58 8.64
N SER A 20 -45.57 18.17 7.42
CA SER A 20 -45.01 16.98 6.80
C SER A 20 -43.48 17.12 6.86
N LYS A 21 -42.81 16.34 7.70
CA LYS A 21 -41.35 16.20 7.69
C LYS A 21 -40.94 15.63 6.33
N GLY A 22 -40.76 16.49 5.34
CA GLY A 22 -40.05 16.14 4.12
C GLY A 22 -38.63 15.77 4.54
N GLU A 23 -38.16 14.58 4.18
CA GLU A 23 -36.77 14.19 4.38
C GLU A 23 -35.89 15.10 3.52
N ILE A 24 -35.36 16.19 4.09
CA ILE A 24 -34.34 16.99 3.42
C ILE A 24 -33.10 16.09 3.28
N LYS A 25 -32.69 15.83 2.04
CA LYS A 25 -31.51 15.02 1.71
C LYS A 25 -30.29 15.92 1.56
N CYS A 26 -29.16 15.48 2.09
CA CYS A 26 -27.90 16.22 1.92
C CYS A 26 -27.54 16.34 0.43
N LYS A 27 -27.17 17.54 -0.03
CA LYS A 27 -26.79 17.80 -1.43
C LYS A 27 -25.62 16.96 -1.92
N GLU A 28 -24.66 16.65 -1.04
CA GLU A 28 -23.45 15.90 -1.38
C GLU A 28 -23.67 14.38 -1.30
N CYS A 29 -24.05 13.83 -0.14
CA CYS A 29 -24.14 12.37 0.04
C CYS A 29 -25.52 11.76 -0.27
N LYS A 30 -26.54 12.59 -0.52
CA LYS A 30 -27.94 12.19 -0.76
C LYS A 30 -28.59 11.35 0.35
N LYS A 31 -27.92 11.16 1.49
CA LYS A 31 -28.48 10.49 2.67
C LYS A 31 -29.47 11.42 3.37
N GLY A 32 -30.61 10.85 3.78
CA GLY A 32 -31.64 11.54 4.55
C GLY A 32 -31.30 11.50 6.04
N LYS A 33 -31.07 12.67 6.64
CA LYS A 33 -31.18 12.88 8.08
C LYS A 33 -31.48 14.35 8.29
N ILE A 34 -32.39 14.62 9.24
CA ILE A 34 -32.88 15.93 9.68
C ILE A 34 -31.81 16.99 9.46
N ILE A 35 -31.98 17.74 8.38
CA ILE A 35 -31.24 18.96 8.19
C ILE A 35 -32.18 20.04 8.74
N ASP A 36 -31.66 20.87 9.64
CA ASP A 36 -32.33 22.14 9.98
C ASP A 36 -32.63 22.85 8.64
N GLU A 37 -33.82 23.45 8.50
CA GLU A 37 -34.35 24.00 7.24
C GLU A 37 -33.38 25.00 6.56
N ASN A 38 -32.37 25.49 7.30
CA ASN A 38 -31.31 26.38 6.84
C ASN A 38 -30.04 25.72 6.27
N TYR A 39 -29.83 24.40 6.37
CA TYR A 39 -28.60 23.75 5.88
C TYR A 39 -28.88 22.87 4.64
N GLU A 40 -28.05 23.00 3.59
CA GLU A 40 -28.11 22.13 2.39
C GLU A 40 -27.23 20.87 2.52
N THR A 41 -26.34 20.84 3.51
CA THR A 41 -25.25 19.86 3.65
C THR A 41 -25.21 19.30 5.07
N CYS A 42 -25.07 17.97 5.23
CA CYS A 42 -24.97 17.38 6.56
C CYS A 42 -23.58 17.65 7.18
N GLN A 43 -23.49 17.58 8.51
CA GLN A 43 -22.26 17.88 9.25
C GLN A 43 -21.04 17.12 8.74
N LEU A 44 -21.18 15.81 8.48
CA LEU A 44 -20.07 14.99 7.95
C LEU A 44 -19.58 15.49 6.58
N CYS A 45 -20.49 15.85 5.68
CA CYS A 45 -20.12 16.41 4.38
C CYS A 45 -19.53 17.81 4.53
N TYR A 46 -20.05 18.63 5.42
CA TYR A 46 -19.48 19.95 5.68
C TYR A 46 -18.00 19.86 6.11
N GLU A 47 -17.69 18.95 7.04
CA GLU A 47 -16.32 18.76 7.52
C GLU A 47 -15.41 18.08 6.48
N ILE A 48 -15.88 17.05 5.77
CA ILE A 48 -15.07 16.33 4.76
C ILE A 48 -14.77 17.20 3.53
N PHE A 49 -15.71 18.05 3.12
CA PHE A 49 -15.55 18.91 1.96
C PHE A 49 -14.93 20.28 2.30
N LYS A 50 -14.61 20.54 3.57
CA LYS A 50 -13.90 21.74 4.00
C LYS A 50 -12.56 21.86 3.23
N PRO A 51 -12.27 22.99 2.56
CA PRO A 51 -11.28 23.01 1.48
C PRO A 51 -9.84 23.16 1.97
N ASN A 52 -8.94 22.40 1.35
CA ASN A 52 -7.61 22.85 0.93
C ASN A 52 -7.53 22.50 -0.57
N LEU A 53 -7.56 23.51 -1.44
CA LEU A 53 -7.49 23.29 -2.89
C LEU A 53 -6.03 23.25 -3.33
N SER A 54 -5.68 22.25 -4.13
CA SER A 54 -4.34 22.13 -4.71
C SER A 54 -4.08 23.18 -5.80
N ARG A 55 -5.13 23.85 -6.28
CA ARG A 55 -5.13 24.70 -7.49
C ARG A 55 -4.82 23.92 -8.77
N ASN A 56 -4.80 22.59 -8.70
CA ASN A 56 -4.73 21.70 -9.85
C ASN A 56 -6.08 20.97 -9.96
N LYS A 57 -6.84 21.29 -11.01
CA LYS A 57 -8.17 20.72 -11.23
C LYS A 57 -8.19 19.19 -11.26
N VAL A 58 -7.16 18.56 -11.82
CA VAL A 58 -7.09 17.08 -11.92
C VAL A 58 -6.98 16.45 -10.53
N ILE A 59 -6.14 17.01 -9.65
CA ILE A 59 -6.01 16.56 -8.26
C ILE A 59 -7.30 16.85 -7.49
N ASP A 60 -7.82 18.07 -7.60
CA ASP A 60 -9.01 18.50 -6.86
C ASP A 60 -10.24 17.67 -7.24
N ASP A 61 -10.43 17.36 -8.53
CA ASP A 61 -11.51 16.50 -9.03
C ASP A 61 -11.35 15.06 -8.51
N PHE A 62 -10.12 14.52 -8.51
CA PHE A 62 -9.86 13.17 -7.99
C PHE A 62 -10.13 13.09 -6.48
N ILE A 63 -9.62 14.04 -5.70
CA ILE A 63 -9.88 14.15 -4.25
C ILE A 63 -11.38 14.25 -3.98
N ARG A 64 -12.09 15.13 -4.70
CA ARG A 64 -13.54 15.28 -4.58
C ARG A 64 -14.25 13.94 -4.81
N ASN A 65 -13.84 13.18 -5.83
CA ASN A 65 -14.40 11.86 -6.11
C ASN A 65 -14.18 10.88 -4.92
N THR A 66 -12.98 10.83 -4.34
CA THR A 66 -12.73 9.97 -3.16
C THR A 66 -13.62 10.34 -1.97
N ARG A 67 -13.81 11.64 -1.71
CA ARG A 67 -14.68 12.17 -0.64
C ARG A 67 -16.14 11.80 -0.83
N VAL A 68 -16.68 11.95 -2.05
CA VAL A 68 -18.06 11.56 -2.38
C VAL A 68 -18.27 10.06 -2.13
N ASN A 69 -17.33 9.23 -2.57
CA ASN A 69 -17.40 7.78 -2.36
C ASN A 69 -17.32 7.39 -0.89
N PHE A 70 -16.54 8.11 -0.09
CA PHE A 70 -16.53 7.91 1.36
C PHE A 70 -17.87 8.24 2.01
N VAL A 71 -18.43 9.43 1.76
CA VAL A 71 -19.67 9.86 2.44
C VAL A 71 -20.90 9.08 1.99
N THR A 72 -20.91 8.58 0.75
CA THR A 72 -21.95 7.65 0.28
C THR A 72 -21.78 6.25 0.88
N GLY A 73 -20.56 5.89 1.30
CA GLY A 73 -20.21 4.59 1.88
C GLY A 73 -19.80 3.56 0.83
N SER A 74 -19.57 3.97 -0.42
CA SER A 74 -19.06 3.09 -1.48
C SER A 74 -17.58 2.74 -1.28
N LYS A 75 -16.85 3.57 -0.50
CA LYS A 75 -15.44 3.37 -0.13
C LYS A 75 -15.19 3.77 1.31
N ARG A 76 -14.17 3.17 1.93
CA ARG A 76 -13.66 3.53 3.26
C ARG A 76 -12.31 4.25 3.21
N TRP A 77 -12.13 5.08 2.18
CA TRP A 77 -10.88 5.81 1.96
C TRP A 77 -11.15 7.20 1.42
N ILE A 78 -10.35 8.18 1.88
CA ILE A 78 -10.33 9.55 1.41
C ILE A 78 -8.87 9.89 1.09
N LEU A 79 -8.66 10.58 -0.02
CA LEU A 79 -7.38 11.23 -0.31
C LEU A 79 -7.43 12.68 0.18
N GLU A 80 -6.41 13.13 0.91
CA GLU A 80 -6.32 14.50 1.41
C GLU A 80 -5.32 15.33 0.61
N PHE A 81 -5.64 16.60 0.32
CA PHE A 81 -4.62 17.57 -0.05
C PHE A 81 -4.18 18.32 1.21
N VAL A 82 -2.88 18.29 1.49
CA VAL A 82 -2.31 18.83 2.74
C VAL A 82 -1.34 19.96 2.42
N PRO A 83 -1.56 21.17 2.97
CA PRO A 83 -0.59 22.26 2.88
C PRO A 83 0.80 21.84 3.36
N HIS A 84 1.86 22.19 2.62
CA HIS A 84 3.20 21.68 2.90
C HIS A 84 3.77 22.13 4.25
N ASP A 85 3.32 23.27 4.77
CA ASP A 85 3.73 23.82 6.08
C ASP A 85 3.25 23.00 7.29
N GLN A 86 2.34 22.04 7.07
CA GLN A 86 1.90 21.05 8.05
C GLN A 86 2.94 19.97 8.37
N PHE A 87 3.99 19.85 7.54
CA PHE A 87 5.07 18.89 7.74
C PHE A 87 6.26 19.55 8.45
N LYS A 88 6.64 18.98 9.60
CA LYS A 88 7.79 19.41 10.41
C LYS A 88 8.85 18.31 10.43
N ASN A 89 10.08 18.68 10.77
CA ASN A 89 11.22 17.76 10.88
C ASN A 89 11.39 16.89 9.63
N ILE A 90 11.43 17.54 8.46
CA ILE A 90 11.56 16.84 7.18
C ILE A 90 13.01 16.36 7.04
N GLU A 91 13.21 15.06 7.04
CA GLU A 91 14.51 14.38 6.98
C GLU A 91 14.60 13.55 5.70
N PHE A 92 15.69 13.67 4.94
CA PHE A 92 15.91 12.83 3.77
C PHE A 92 16.25 11.40 4.19
N ILE A 93 15.59 10.40 3.59
CA ILE A 93 15.84 8.97 3.84
C ILE A 93 16.65 8.37 2.69
N ALA A 94 16.16 8.49 1.46
CA ALA A 94 16.70 7.78 0.31
C ALA A 94 16.28 8.42 -1.03
N GLU A 95 17.03 8.09 -2.09
CA GLU A 95 16.72 8.46 -3.47
C GLU A 95 16.69 7.21 -4.36
N GLY A 96 15.54 6.98 -4.98
CA GLY A 96 15.31 5.94 -5.97
C GLY A 96 15.39 6.47 -7.40
N GLY A 97 15.07 5.64 -8.38
CA GLY A 97 15.07 6.04 -9.80
C GLY A 97 14.01 7.11 -10.12
N PHE A 98 12.86 7.06 -9.46
CA PHE A 98 11.70 7.89 -9.80
C PHE A 98 11.28 8.89 -8.71
N SER A 99 11.86 8.78 -7.50
CA SER A 99 11.44 9.61 -6.38
C SER A 99 12.52 9.80 -5.32
N LYS A 100 12.35 10.87 -4.53
CA LYS A 100 13.09 11.13 -3.29
C LYS A 100 12.17 10.90 -2.10
N ILE A 101 12.68 10.19 -1.10
CA ILE A 101 11.93 9.77 0.08
C ILE A 101 12.38 10.57 1.28
N TYR A 102 11.43 11.17 1.98
CA TYR A 102 11.66 11.92 3.21
C TYR A 102 10.79 11.38 4.34
N LYS A 103 11.25 11.49 5.58
CA LYS A 103 10.48 11.31 6.80
C LYS A 103 10.00 12.67 7.28
N ALA A 104 8.80 12.76 7.82
CA ALA A 104 8.32 13.99 8.44
C ALA A 104 7.29 13.71 9.55
N ILE A 105 7.02 14.73 10.37
CA ILE A 105 5.89 14.76 11.29
C ILE A 105 4.78 15.59 10.65
N TRP A 106 3.61 15.00 10.46
CA TRP A 106 2.39 15.72 10.08
C TRP A 106 1.66 16.18 11.35
N VAL A 107 1.62 17.51 11.56
CA VAL A 107 1.07 18.13 12.79
C VAL A 107 -0.39 17.74 13.03
N ASP A 108 -1.27 17.98 12.06
CA ASP A 108 -2.68 17.61 12.18
C ASP A 108 -2.93 16.10 11.98
N GLY A 109 -1.98 15.41 11.35
CA GLY A 109 -2.06 13.97 11.07
C GLY A 109 -3.21 13.54 10.14
N PRO A 110 -3.28 12.26 9.77
CA PRO A 110 -4.35 11.73 8.92
C PRO A 110 -5.67 11.61 9.69
N ILE A 111 -6.78 11.66 8.95
CA ILE A 111 -8.11 11.32 9.47
C ILE A 111 -8.15 9.83 9.88
N ASP A 112 -8.70 9.53 11.06
CA ASP A 112 -9.07 8.16 11.43
C ASP A 112 -10.33 7.76 10.67
N LEU A 113 -10.12 7.14 9.51
CA LEU A 113 -11.19 6.72 8.61
C LEU A 113 -12.08 5.63 9.22
N TYR A 114 -11.53 4.77 10.09
CA TYR A 114 -12.32 3.73 10.74
C TYR A 114 -13.31 4.36 11.71
N TYR A 115 -12.82 5.17 12.66
CA TYR A 115 -13.66 5.87 13.63
C TYR A 115 -14.68 6.79 12.93
N THR A 116 -14.24 7.53 11.92
CA THR A 116 -15.10 8.45 11.16
C THR A 116 -16.22 7.70 10.45
N SER A 117 -15.93 6.53 9.85
CA SER A 117 -16.94 5.73 9.16
C SER A 117 -17.99 5.14 10.11
N CYS A 118 -17.61 4.82 11.35
CA CYS A 118 -18.51 4.25 12.36
C CYS A 118 -19.34 5.32 13.09
N ASN A 119 -18.77 6.50 13.35
CA ASN A 119 -19.38 7.51 14.24
C ASN A 119 -19.87 8.78 13.51
N ASN A 120 -19.55 8.94 12.22
CA ASN A 120 -19.79 10.18 11.45
C ASN A 120 -19.14 11.44 12.08
N THR A 121 -18.07 11.25 12.85
CA THR A 121 -17.30 12.32 13.50
C THR A 121 -15.85 12.25 13.03
N ILE A 122 -15.29 13.37 12.59
CA ILE A 122 -13.88 13.43 12.17
C ILE A 122 -12.99 13.44 13.41
N VAL A 123 -12.09 12.46 13.48
CA VAL A 123 -10.99 12.40 14.44
C VAL A 123 -9.69 12.31 13.65
N ARG A 124 -8.64 12.99 14.13
CA ARG A 124 -7.32 12.97 13.50
C ARG A 124 -6.27 12.45 14.46
N ASN A 125 -5.25 11.80 13.91
CA ASN A 125 -4.12 11.30 14.67
C ASN A 125 -2.99 12.33 14.68
N ASN A 126 -3.08 13.36 15.52
CA ASN A 126 -2.12 14.47 15.55
C ASN A 126 -0.66 13.99 15.73
N ASN A 127 0.29 14.78 15.22
CA ASN A 127 1.73 14.53 15.26
C ASN A 127 2.11 13.14 14.70
N TYR A 128 1.51 12.77 13.57
CA TYR A 128 1.73 11.48 12.94
C TYR A 128 3.04 11.46 12.15
N THR A 129 3.85 10.40 12.32
CA THR A 129 5.04 10.21 11.50
C THR A 129 4.67 9.66 10.13
N VAL A 130 5.07 10.35 9.06
CA VAL A 130 4.75 10.00 7.68
C VAL A 130 6.02 9.88 6.83
N VAL A 131 5.88 9.18 5.71
CA VAL A 131 6.81 9.26 4.59
C VAL A 131 6.25 10.20 3.53
N LEU A 132 7.12 11.05 3.01
CA LEU A 132 6.88 11.97 1.90
C LEU A 132 7.67 11.47 0.69
N LYS A 133 6.99 10.84 -0.28
CA LYS A 133 7.57 10.38 -1.54
C LYS A 133 7.41 11.47 -2.59
N LYS A 134 8.47 12.24 -2.82
CA LYS A 134 8.54 13.32 -3.82
C LYS A 134 8.84 12.73 -5.19
N LEU A 135 7.93 12.87 -6.14
CA LEU A 135 8.12 12.36 -7.50
C LEU A 135 9.01 13.30 -8.32
N ASN A 136 9.98 12.74 -9.03
CA ASN A 136 10.91 13.51 -9.85
C ASN A 136 10.19 14.18 -11.04
N ASN A 137 10.51 15.45 -11.32
CA ASN A 137 10.04 16.21 -12.49
C ASN A 137 8.51 16.27 -12.65
N SER A 138 7.77 16.32 -11.54
CA SER A 138 6.31 16.20 -11.52
C SER A 138 5.58 17.54 -11.40
N LYS A 139 6.26 18.66 -11.69
CA LYS A 139 5.70 20.02 -11.67
C LYS A 139 4.39 20.17 -12.46
N ASN A 140 4.29 19.55 -13.63
CA ASN A 140 3.10 19.60 -14.48
C ASN A 140 2.23 18.36 -14.24
N ILE A 141 1.59 18.28 -13.08
CA ILE A 141 0.80 17.12 -12.67
C ILE A 141 -0.36 16.90 -13.67
N THR A 142 -0.29 15.78 -14.37
CA THR A 142 -1.34 15.25 -15.23
C THR A 142 -2.02 14.06 -14.55
N SER A 143 -2.94 13.41 -15.26
CA SER A 143 -3.58 12.20 -14.75
C SER A 143 -2.63 10.99 -14.66
N LYS A 144 -1.44 11.04 -15.30
CA LYS A 144 -0.42 9.97 -15.27
C LYS A 144 0.24 9.89 -13.90
N GLU A 145 0.57 11.03 -13.30
CA GLU A 145 1.18 11.09 -11.97
C GLU A 145 0.24 10.56 -10.87
N LEU A 146 -1.07 10.55 -11.13
CA LEU A 146 -2.06 9.97 -10.21
C LEU A 146 -2.25 8.45 -10.37
N ASN A 147 -1.45 7.77 -11.20
CA ASN A 147 -1.58 6.33 -11.44
C ASN A 147 -1.57 5.52 -10.14
N GLU A 148 -0.60 5.81 -9.25
CA GLU A 148 -0.43 5.10 -7.98
C GLU A 148 -1.73 5.17 -7.12
N PHE A 149 -2.38 6.34 -7.07
CA PHE A 149 -3.67 6.50 -6.38
C PHE A 149 -4.84 5.83 -7.09
N LYS A 150 -4.88 5.86 -8.44
CA LYS A 150 -5.94 5.20 -9.22
C LYS A 150 -5.89 3.68 -9.03
N VAL A 151 -4.69 3.10 -9.10
CA VAL A 151 -4.46 1.67 -8.86
C VAL A 151 -4.87 1.31 -7.43
N TYR A 152 -4.40 2.07 -6.44
CA TYR A 152 -4.79 1.85 -5.04
C TYR A 152 -6.30 1.94 -4.83
N TYR A 153 -6.95 2.93 -5.44
CA TYR A 153 -8.41 3.10 -5.39
C TYR A 153 -9.17 1.91 -6.01
N GLN A 154 -8.65 1.33 -7.09
CA GLN A 154 -9.20 0.13 -7.71
C GLN A 154 -9.06 -1.09 -6.79
N ILE A 155 -7.92 -1.27 -6.11
CA ILE A 155 -7.72 -2.34 -5.12
C ILE A 155 -8.77 -2.26 -4.01
N LEU A 156 -9.01 -1.06 -3.47
CA LEU A 156 -10.04 -0.79 -2.46
C LEU A 156 -11.47 -1.08 -2.93
N SER A 157 -11.69 -1.38 -4.21
CA SER A 157 -13.00 -1.75 -4.74
C SER A 157 -13.37 -3.20 -4.53
N ASN A 158 -12.41 -4.07 -4.26
CA ASN A 158 -12.63 -5.51 -4.17
C ASN A 158 -12.61 -6.07 -2.74
N GLY A 159 -12.56 -5.19 -1.74
CA GLY A 159 -12.61 -5.60 -0.34
C GLY A 159 -11.90 -4.62 0.60
N ASN A 160 -11.77 -5.04 1.86
CA ASN A 160 -10.95 -4.31 2.82
C ASN A 160 -9.47 -4.62 2.55
N ASN A 161 -8.71 -3.60 2.16
CA ASN A 161 -7.27 -3.68 2.00
C ASN A 161 -6.55 -3.75 3.36
N HIS A 162 -5.84 -4.84 3.63
CA HIS A 162 -5.05 -4.98 4.86
C HIS A 162 -3.54 -5.05 4.62
N SER A 163 -3.10 -5.48 3.43
CA SER A 163 -1.68 -5.80 3.18
C SER A 163 -1.08 -5.08 1.97
N VAL A 164 -1.75 -4.05 1.46
CA VAL A 164 -1.18 -3.07 0.51
C VAL A 164 -1.02 -1.72 1.22
N SER A 165 0.14 -1.10 1.02
CA SER A 165 0.54 0.17 1.64
C SER A 165 -0.49 1.26 1.39
N LYS A 166 -0.77 2.05 2.43
CA LYS A 166 -1.81 3.08 2.39
C LYS A 166 -1.26 4.38 1.80
N TYR A 167 -2.17 5.15 1.23
CA TYR A 167 -1.92 6.50 0.76
C TYR A 167 -2.83 7.47 1.52
N PHE A 168 -2.26 8.43 2.25
CA PHE A 168 -3.04 9.40 2.99
C PHE A 168 -3.43 10.61 2.14
N GLY A 169 -2.54 11.05 1.27
CA GLY A 169 -2.75 12.32 0.60
C GLY A 169 -1.67 12.74 -0.36
N ILE A 170 -1.82 13.98 -0.83
CA ILE A 170 -0.89 14.70 -1.68
C ILE A 170 -0.53 16.01 -0.97
N THR A 171 0.74 16.38 -1.05
CA THR A 171 1.20 17.76 -0.89
C THR A 171 2.04 18.16 -2.10
N GLN A 172 2.46 19.41 -2.16
CA GLN A 172 3.35 19.91 -3.21
C GLN A 172 4.56 20.56 -2.59
N ASP A 173 5.72 20.31 -3.18
CA ASP A 173 6.93 21.02 -2.81
C ASP A 173 6.74 22.53 -3.06
N PRO A 174 7.01 23.39 -2.08
CA PRO A 174 6.68 24.81 -2.18
C PRO A 174 7.51 25.54 -3.24
N ILE A 175 8.70 25.02 -3.60
CA ILE A 175 9.65 25.63 -4.51
C ILE A 175 9.51 25.03 -5.92
N THR A 176 9.74 23.72 -6.03
CA THR A 176 9.76 22.98 -7.30
C THR A 176 8.37 22.72 -7.86
N LYS A 177 7.33 22.73 -6.99
CA LYS A 177 5.95 22.35 -7.29
C LYS A 177 5.76 20.88 -7.69
N ASP A 178 6.78 20.06 -7.47
CA ASP A 178 6.70 18.62 -7.62
C ASP A 178 5.65 18.04 -6.66
N MET A 179 4.95 17.01 -7.13
CA MET A 179 3.99 16.25 -6.34
C MET A 179 4.71 15.42 -5.29
N ILE A 180 4.18 15.44 -4.07
CA ILE A 180 4.66 14.64 -2.95
C ILE A 180 3.49 13.79 -2.46
N ILE A 181 3.68 12.47 -2.49
CA ILE A 181 2.74 11.48 -1.96
C ILE A 181 2.99 11.33 -0.46
N ILE A 182 1.92 11.36 0.33
CA ILE A 182 1.94 11.20 1.78
C ILE A 182 1.48 9.78 2.13
N MET A 183 2.31 9.03 2.84
CA MET A 183 2.07 7.62 3.18
C MET A 183 2.53 7.31 4.62
N PRO A 184 2.09 6.20 5.23
CA PRO A 184 2.55 5.78 6.55
C PRO A 184 4.07 5.60 6.60
N TYR A 185 4.67 5.93 7.75
CA TYR A 185 6.02 5.50 8.06
C TYR A 185 5.99 4.09 8.67
N TYR A 186 6.61 3.14 7.98
CA TYR A 186 6.72 1.75 8.41
C TYR A 186 7.96 1.58 9.31
N SER A 187 7.73 1.35 10.60
CA SER A 187 8.78 1.47 11.63
C SER A 187 9.92 0.45 11.49
N SER A 188 9.64 -0.71 10.90
CA SER A 188 10.62 -1.77 10.66
C SER A 188 11.28 -1.69 9.28
N GLY A 189 10.97 -0.64 8.49
CA GLY A 189 11.55 -0.41 7.17
C GLY A 189 11.03 -1.36 6.08
N ASP A 190 11.78 -1.44 4.99
CA ASP A 190 11.55 -2.40 3.91
C ASP A 190 12.09 -3.81 4.28
N LEU A 191 11.92 -4.81 3.41
CA LEU A 191 12.37 -6.18 3.67
C LEU A 191 13.88 -6.28 3.87
N ILE A 192 14.66 -5.45 3.17
CA ILE A 192 16.13 -5.44 3.28
C ILE A 192 16.51 -5.03 4.71
N HIS A 193 15.95 -3.92 5.19
CA HIS A 193 16.18 -3.42 6.54
C HIS A 193 15.63 -4.38 7.59
N TYR A 194 14.46 -4.96 7.35
CA TYR A 194 13.83 -5.91 8.26
C TYR A 194 14.69 -7.16 8.49
N LEU A 195 15.15 -7.80 7.40
CA LEU A 195 16.02 -8.98 7.49
C LEU A 195 17.40 -8.63 8.02
N SER A 196 17.99 -7.50 7.60
CA SER A 196 19.32 -7.06 8.06
C SER A 196 19.41 -6.96 9.58
N ASN A 197 18.33 -6.50 10.23
CA ASN A 197 18.29 -6.32 11.68
C ASN A 197 17.84 -7.56 12.47
N ASN A 198 17.13 -8.49 11.83
CA ASN A 198 16.38 -9.53 12.55
C ASN A 198 16.58 -10.96 12.06
N PHE A 199 17.35 -11.22 10.99
CA PHE A 199 17.33 -12.51 10.28
C PHE A 199 17.49 -13.74 11.20
N TYR A 200 18.47 -13.72 12.11
CA TYR A 200 18.70 -14.82 13.08
C TYR A 200 17.78 -14.75 14.31
N ASN A 201 17.15 -13.60 14.56
CA ASN A 201 16.24 -13.37 15.69
C ASN A 201 14.79 -13.77 15.40
N ILE A 202 14.44 -14.03 14.12
CA ILE A 202 13.10 -14.46 13.72
C ILE A 202 13.11 -15.92 13.28
N ASN A 203 12.26 -16.73 13.91
CA ASN A 203 12.06 -18.12 13.55
C ASN A 203 11.21 -18.28 12.28
N TRP A 204 11.11 -19.52 11.78
CA TRP A 204 10.32 -19.83 10.58
C TRP A 204 8.83 -19.50 10.73
N TRP A 205 8.25 -19.68 11.91
CA TRP A 205 6.87 -19.24 12.18
C TRP A 205 6.67 -17.75 11.88
N THR A 206 7.60 -16.90 12.32
CA THR A 206 7.54 -15.46 12.07
C THR A 206 7.78 -15.14 10.60
N LYS A 207 8.76 -15.79 9.95
CA LYS A 207 9.04 -15.62 8.52
C LYS A 207 7.81 -15.99 7.65
N LEU A 208 7.14 -17.11 7.96
CA LEU A 208 5.93 -17.55 7.28
C LEU A 208 4.75 -16.61 7.54
N SER A 209 4.60 -16.08 8.77
CA SER A 209 3.60 -15.04 9.06
C SER A 209 3.81 -13.80 8.19
N ARG A 210 5.06 -13.36 7.98
CA ARG A 210 5.35 -12.23 7.09
C ARG A 210 5.04 -12.54 5.64
N LEU A 211 5.44 -13.71 5.14
CA LEU A 211 5.11 -14.17 3.79
C LEU A 211 3.60 -14.28 3.58
N PHE A 212 2.84 -14.71 4.59
CA PHE A 212 1.38 -14.76 4.58
C PHE A 212 0.75 -13.38 4.31
N TYR A 213 1.22 -12.32 4.99
CA TYR A 213 0.72 -10.96 4.71
C TYR A 213 1.13 -10.47 3.33
N ILE A 214 2.35 -10.79 2.87
CA ILE A 214 2.79 -10.41 1.52
C ILE A 214 1.91 -11.07 0.46
N ILE A 215 1.70 -12.39 0.53
CA ILE A 215 0.86 -13.09 -0.45
C ILE A 215 -0.60 -12.63 -0.37
N TYR A 216 -1.10 -12.31 0.82
CA TYR A 216 -2.44 -11.73 0.99
C TYR A 216 -2.56 -10.37 0.27
N GLY A 217 -1.55 -9.50 0.38
CA GLY A 217 -1.51 -8.25 -0.38
C GLY A 217 -1.48 -8.49 -1.88
N LEU A 218 -0.75 -9.51 -2.35
CA LEU A 218 -0.69 -9.85 -3.77
C LEU A 218 -2.03 -10.40 -4.28
N ILE A 219 -2.75 -11.17 -3.46
CA ILE A 219 -4.13 -11.58 -3.73
C ILE A 219 -5.04 -10.36 -3.92
N GLU A 220 -4.95 -9.35 -3.05
CA GLU A 220 -5.75 -8.13 -3.15
C GLU A 220 -5.48 -7.37 -4.47
N ILE A 221 -4.21 -7.31 -4.88
CA ILE A 221 -3.77 -6.71 -6.15
C ILE A 221 -4.32 -7.50 -7.35
N HIS A 222 -4.11 -8.82 -7.41
CA HIS A 222 -4.51 -9.67 -8.54
C HIS A 222 -6.03 -9.81 -8.65
N ARG A 223 -6.77 -9.88 -7.53
CA ARG A 223 -8.25 -9.85 -7.55
C ARG A 223 -8.80 -8.57 -8.14
N ALA A 224 -8.09 -7.46 -7.95
CA ALA A 224 -8.41 -6.19 -8.58
C ALA A 224 -7.99 -6.10 -10.05
N LYS A 225 -7.50 -7.20 -10.65
CA LYS A 225 -6.98 -7.27 -12.01
C LYS A 225 -5.86 -6.28 -12.24
N ILE A 226 -4.96 -6.16 -11.26
CA ILE A 226 -3.75 -5.35 -11.34
C ILE A 226 -2.55 -6.29 -11.32
N ILE A 227 -1.52 -5.94 -12.07
CA ILE A 227 -0.19 -6.57 -12.04
C ILE A 227 0.77 -5.56 -11.41
N HIS A 228 1.53 -5.98 -10.41
CA HIS A 228 2.43 -5.10 -9.65
C HIS A 228 3.62 -4.64 -10.49
N ARG A 229 4.28 -5.57 -11.19
CA ARG A 229 5.42 -5.39 -12.11
C ARG A 229 6.76 -5.01 -11.48
N ASP A 230 6.76 -4.46 -10.26
CA ASP A 230 7.99 -4.11 -9.50
C ASP A 230 8.05 -4.76 -8.11
N LEU A 231 7.58 -6.01 -7.98
CA LEU A 231 7.54 -6.65 -6.68
C LEU A 231 8.97 -7.07 -6.27
N HIS A 232 9.52 -6.47 -5.22
CA HIS A 232 10.87 -6.77 -4.74
C HIS A 232 11.04 -6.36 -3.27
N SER A 233 12.15 -6.74 -2.62
CA SER A 233 12.38 -6.44 -1.19
C SER A 233 12.26 -4.98 -0.80
N GLY A 234 12.73 -4.04 -1.63
CA GLY A 234 12.56 -2.59 -1.40
C GLY A 234 11.12 -2.05 -1.44
N ASN A 235 10.16 -2.83 -1.95
CA ASN A 235 8.75 -2.46 -2.06
C ASN A 235 7.85 -3.26 -1.09
N ILE A 236 8.46 -4.01 -0.16
CA ILE A 236 7.76 -4.72 0.92
C ILE A 236 8.11 -4.04 2.25
N PHE A 237 7.12 -3.45 2.89
CA PHE A 237 7.32 -2.70 4.14
C PHE A 237 6.77 -3.43 5.35
N PHE A 238 7.38 -3.19 6.51
CA PHE A 238 7.03 -3.86 7.76
C PHE A 238 6.66 -2.86 8.86
N ASP A 239 5.56 -3.13 9.54
CA ASP A 239 5.23 -2.45 10.79
C ASP A 239 4.69 -3.46 11.80
N LYS A 240 5.37 -3.54 12.95
CA LYS A 240 5.07 -4.49 14.03
C LYS A 240 5.02 -5.94 13.50
N ASN A 241 3.82 -6.51 13.39
CA ASN A 241 3.57 -7.88 12.98
C ASN A 241 3.01 -8.02 11.56
N PHE A 242 2.96 -6.93 10.79
CA PHE A 242 2.34 -6.90 9.47
C PHE A 242 3.37 -6.59 8.39
N ALA A 243 3.06 -7.05 7.17
CA ALA A 243 3.79 -6.73 5.96
C ALA A 243 2.85 -6.05 4.96
N TYR A 244 3.39 -5.14 4.16
CA TYR A 244 2.63 -4.33 3.21
C TYR A 244 3.37 -4.25 1.88
N ILE A 245 2.70 -4.61 0.78
CA ILE A 245 3.19 -4.34 -0.57
C ILE A 245 2.97 -2.85 -0.87
N GLY A 246 3.99 -2.12 -1.28
CA GLY A 246 3.87 -0.72 -1.70
C GLY A 246 4.55 -0.44 -3.03
N ASP A 247 4.59 0.85 -3.38
CA ASP A 247 4.99 1.37 -4.69
C ASP A 247 4.19 0.81 -5.86
N LEU A 248 2.99 1.36 -6.05
CA LEU A 248 2.11 1.01 -7.17
C LEU A 248 2.33 1.90 -8.39
N GLY A 249 3.45 2.65 -8.44
CA GLY A 249 3.69 3.68 -9.46
C GLY A 249 3.67 3.14 -10.88
N ILE A 250 4.23 1.96 -11.09
CA ILE A 250 4.31 1.30 -12.41
C ILE A 250 3.29 0.16 -12.60
N SER A 251 2.49 -0.14 -11.57
CA SER A 251 1.45 -1.16 -11.63
C SER A 251 0.37 -0.78 -12.64
N ARG A 252 -0.23 -1.80 -13.28
CA ARG A 252 -1.21 -1.62 -14.35
C ARG A 252 -2.33 -2.64 -14.30
N SER A 253 -3.44 -2.32 -14.97
CA SER A 253 -4.53 -3.27 -15.18
C SER A 253 -4.07 -4.44 -16.05
N ALA A 254 -4.42 -5.66 -15.64
CA ALA A 254 -4.20 -6.88 -16.41
C ALA A 254 -5.02 -6.93 -17.71
N THR A 255 -6.05 -6.08 -17.84
CA THR A 255 -6.94 -6.03 -19.01
C THR A 255 -6.59 -4.92 -20.01
N GLU A 256 -5.62 -4.06 -19.70
CA GLU A 256 -5.22 -2.98 -20.61
C GLU A 256 -4.40 -3.49 -21.80
N SER A 257 -4.92 -3.31 -23.00
CA SER A 257 -4.25 -3.63 -24.26
C SER A 257 -3.43 -2.45 -24.77
N ASN A 258 -2.37 -2.05 -24.06
CA ASN A 258 -1.48 -0.96 -24.52
C ASN A 258 -0.17 -1.48 -25.11
N ASN A 259 0.34 -0.77 -26.12
CA ASN A 259 1.56 -1.03 -26.91
C ASN A 259 2.86 -0.58 -26.21
N ASP A 260 2.85 -0.51 -24.88
CA ASP A 260 3.97 0.03 -24.12
C ASP A 260 4.96 -1.10 -23.83
N ASN A 261 6.01 -1.18 -24.64
CA ASN A 261 7.06 -2.20 -24.53
C ASN A 261 8.10 -1.87 -23.44
N GLU A 262 7.84 -0.86 -22.60
CA GLU A 262 8.77 -0.44 -21.55
C GLU A 262 8.89 -1.54 -20.47
N LYS A 263 10.12 -2.02 -20.26
CA LYS A 263 10.46 -3.09 -19.34
C LYS A 263 10.98 -2.49 -18.05
N TYR A 264 10.12 -2.48 -17.04
CA TYR A 264 10.48 -1.96 -15.74
C TYR A 264 10.74 -3.06 -14.73
N GLY A 265 11.79 -2.91 -13.94
CA GLY A 265 12.01 -3.75 -12.78
C GLY A 265 13.47 -3.87 -12.39
N ILE A 266 13.72 -4.76 -11.45
CA ILE A 266 15.06 -5.09 -10.97
C ILE A 266 15.41 -6.51 -11.43
N ILE A 267 16.51 -6.64 -12.18
CA ILE A 267 16.91 -7.88 -12.89
C ILE A 267 16.69 -9.16 -12.07
N PRO A 268 17.15 -9.27 -10.80
CA PRO A 268 16.99 -10.49 -10.01
C PRO A 268 15.54 -10.90 -9.70
N TYR A 269 14.60 -9.97 -9.76
CA TYR A 269 13.18 -10.19 -9.46
C TYR A 269 12.31 -10.30 -10.71
N MET A 270 12.85 -9.97 -11.89
CA MET A 270 12.11 -10.00 -13.14
C MET A 270 12.03 -11.43 -13.68
N ALA A 271 10.82 -11.84 -14.06
CA ALA A 271 10.57 -13.15 -14.64
C ALA A 271 11.24 -13.29 -16.02
N PRO A 272 11.76 -14.48 -16.39
CA PRO A 272 12.55 -14.68 -17.60
C PRO A 272 11.79 -14.34 -18.89
N GLU A 273 10.47 -14.54 -18.94
CA GLU A 273 9.64 -14.24 -20.10
C GLU A 273 9.58 -12.74 -20.41
N ILE A 274 9.77 -11.87 -19.41
CA ILE A 274 9.78 -10.41 -19.60
C ILE A 274 11.01 -9.98 -20.40
N PHE A 275 12.16 -10.60 -20.16
CA PHE A 275 13.36 -10.35 -20.96
C PHE A 275 13.17 -10.80 -22.41
N GLN A 276 12.35 -11.82 -22.64
CA GLN A 276 12.01 -12.39 -23.95
C GLN A 276 10.86 -11.65 -24.68
N GLU A 277 10.62 -10.37 -24.35
CA GLU A 277 9.60 -9.51 -24.96
C GLU A 277 8.14 -9.98 -24.72
N GLN A 278 7.92 -10.88 -23.76
CA GLN A 278 6.56 -11.21 -23.34
C GLN A 278 6.01 -10.16 -22.38
N LYS A 279 4.69 -10.05 -22.35
CA LYS A 279 4.01 -9.08 -21.47
C LYS A 279 4.06 -9.54 -20.02
N TYR A 280 4.03 -8.56 -19.11
CA TYR A 280 3.77 -8.82 -17.71
C TYR A 280 2.41 -9.50 -17.53
N THR A 281 2.38 -10.45 -16.61
CA THR A 281 1.19 -11.18 -16.19
C THR A 281 1.17 -11.33 -14.68
N GLU A 282 0.06 -11.74 -14.09
CA GLU A 282 0.00 -12.11 -12.67
C GLU A 282 1.09 -13.15 -12.32
N ALA A 283 1.41 -14.08 -13.24
CA ALA A 283 2.48 -15.07 -13.07
C ALA A 283 3.88 -14.45 -13.00
N SER A 284 4.11 -13.27 -13.59
CA SER A 284 5.39 -12.57 -13.46
C SER A 284 5.59 -12.00 -12.04
N ASP A 285 4.54 -11.54 -11.37
CA ASP A 285 4.62 -11.17 -9.95
C ASP A 285 4.87 -12.39 -9.05
N ILE A 286 4.33 -13.57 -9.42
CA ILE A 286 4.59 -14.83 -8.70
C ILE A 286 6.08 -15.21 -8.75
N TYR A 287 6.75 -15.00 -9.89
CA TYR A 287 8.19 -15.20 -9.98
C TYR A 287 8.95 -14.32 -8.98
N SER A 288 8.59 -13.04 -8.93
CA SER A 288 9.19 -12.08 -7.99
C SER A 288 8.92 -12.46 -6.53
N PHE A 289 7.72 -12.99 -6.23
CA PHE A 289 7.41 -13.54 -4.91
C PHE A 289 8.30 -14.75 -4.55
N GLY A 290 8.61 -15.63 -5.52
CA GLY A 290 9.57 -16.71 -5.33
C GLY A 290 10.97 -16.22 -4.95
N MET A 291 11.40 -15.09 -5.51
CA MET A 291 12.67 -14.45 -5.12
C MET A 291 12.62 -13.88 -3.70
N ILE A 292 11.49 -13.28 -3.31
CA ILE A 292 11.26 -12.82 -1.92
C ILE A 292 11.29 -13.98 -0.93
N MET A 293 10.69 -15.13 -1.27
CA MET A 293 10.80 -16.35 -0.46
C MET A 293 12.28 -16.75 -0.28
N TRP A 294 13.07 -16.72 -1.35
CA TRP A 294 14.50 -17.00 -1.26
C TRP A 294 15.24 -16.04 -0.32
N GLU A 295 14.88 -14.75 -0.29
CA GLU A 295 15.44 -13.78 0.67
C GLU A 295 15.06 -14.13 2.12
N PHE A 296 13.82 -14.57 2.39
CA PHE A 296 13.45 -15.01 3.75
C PHE A 296 14.23 -16.25 4.19
N MET A 297 14.53 -17.15 3.25
CA MET A 297 15.30 -18.36 3.51
C MET A 297 16.76 -18.06 3.81
N THR A 298 17.38 -17.16 3.03
CA THR A 298 18.84 -16.96 3.07
C THR A 298 19.29 -15.68 3.75
N GLY A 299 18.42 -14.67 3.86
CA GLY A 299 18.77 -13.34 4.36
C GLY A 299 19.54 -12.50 3.35
N ARG A 300 19.72 -13.00 2.13
CA ARG A 300 20.49 -12.35 1.05
C ARG A 300 19.57 -11.94 -0.07
N ARG A 301 20.00 -10.92 -0.82
CA ARG A 301 19.31 -10.54 -2.05
C ARG A 301 19.64 -11.52 -3.18
N PRO A 302 18.71 -11.82 -4.09
CA PRO A 302 18.99 -12.75 -5.17
C PRO A 302 20.11 -12.20 -6.07
N PHE A 303 21.08 -13.05 -6.42
CA PHE A 303 22.24 -12.73 -7.24
C PHE A 303 23.16 -11.62 -6.68
N TRP A 304 23.23 -11.44 -5.35
CA TRP A 304 24.02 -10.38 -4.70
C TRP A 304 25.54 -10.36 -5.01
N GLU A 305 26.12 -11.49 -5.43
CA GLU A 305 27.53 -11.60 -5.86
C GLU A 305 27.74 -11.37 -7.36
N GLU A 306 26.67 -11.37 -8.15
CA GLU A 306 26.74 -11.28 -9.61
C GLU A 306 26.69 -9.84 -10.09
N ILE A 307 27.26 -9.61 -11.27
CA ILE A 307 27.10 -8.35 -12.00
C ILE A 307 25.69 -8.33 -12.62
N HIS A 308 24.95 -7.24 -12.46
CA HIS A 308 23.59 -7.12 -12.99
C HIS A 308 23.58 -6.56 -14.41
N ASP A 309 24.02 -7.38 -15.36
CA ASP A 309 24.14 -7.03 -16.78
C ASP A 309 23.37 -8.00 -17.69
N ILE A 310 23.62 -7.90 -19.00
CA ILE A 310 23.00 -8.75 -20.02
C ILE A 310 23.41 -10.21 -19.85
N GLU A 311 24.62 -10.50 -19.36
CA GLU A 311 25.08 -11.89 -19.16
C GLU A 311 24.26 -12.56 -18.06
N LEU A 312 23.99 -11.87 -16.94
CA LEU A 312 23.10 -12.38 -15.90
C LEU A 312 21.68 -12.62 -16.44
N ILE A 313 21.15 -11.70 -17.27
CA ILE A 313 19.84 -11.87 -17.90
C ILE A 313 19.80 -13.15 -18.75
N ILE A 314 20.80 -13.38 -19.60
CA ILE A 314 20.90 -14.60 -20.42
C ILE A 314 20.91 -15.85 -19.53
N LYS A 315 21.74 -15.86 -18.48
CA LYS A 315 21.79 -16.98 -17.52
C LYS A 315 20.43 -17.24 -16.86
N ILE A 316 19.70 -16.19 -16.46
CA ILE A 316 18.36 -16.31 -15.85
C ILE A 316 17.37 -16.93 -16.86
N CYS A 317 17.40 -16.48 -18.11
CA CYS A 317 16.59 -17.05 -19.21
C CYS A 317 16.93 -18.52 -19.46
N ASP A 318 18.20 -18.90 -19.34
CA ASP A 318 18.68 -20.29 -19.46
C ASP A 318 18.40 -21.15 -18.22
N GLY A 319 17.77 -20.58 -17.19
CA GLY A 319 17.29 -21.30 -16.02
C GLY A 319 18.15 -21.13 -14.76
N LEU A 320 19.12 -20.23 -14.75
CA LEU A 320 19.88 -19.89 -13.55
C LEU A 320 18.92 -19.42 -12.45
N ARG A 321 19.08 -19.96 -11.25
CA ARG A 321 18.38 -19.54 -10.03
C ARG A 321 19.36 -19.41 -8.88
N PRO A 322 19.05 -18.60 -7.86
CA PRO A 322 19.83 -18.58 -6.63
C PRO A 322 19.94 -19.98 -5.99
N PRO A 323 21.09 -20.32 -5.38
CA PRO A 323 21.33 -21.66 -4.84
C PRO A 323 20.48 -21.95 -3.60
N ILE A 324 20.16 -23.23 -3.38
CA ILE A 324 19.51 -23.70 -2.14
C ILE A 324 20.60 -24.06 -1.15
N VAL A 325 20.86 -23.18 -0.18
CA VAL A 325 22.05 -23.24 0.71
C VAL A 325 21.71 -23.58 2.16
N THR A 326 20.43 -23.74 2.51
CA THR A 326 19.99 -24.04 3.87
C THR A 326 18.70 -24.86 3.85
N ASN A 327 18.32 -25.39 5.02
CA ASN A 327 17.03 -26.03 5.24
C ASN A 327 15.89 -24.99 5.37
N ALA A 328 14.66 -25.47 5.19
CA ALA A 328 13.42 -24.73 5.40
C ALA A 328 12.31 -25.71 5.82
N PRO A 329 11.15 -25.22 6.30
CA PRO A 329 9.99 -26.04 6.60
C PRO A 329 9.57 -26.93 5.42
N GLU A 330 8.95 -28.06 5.72
CA GLU A 330 8.47 -29.00 4.71
C GLU A 330 7.58 -28.29 3.67
N GLY A 331 7.87 -28.51 2.39
CA GLY A 331 7.15 -27.89 1.27
C GLY A 331 7.63 -26.49 0.87
N TYR A 332 8.41 -25.79 1.71
CA TYR A 332 8.84 -24.42 1.43
C TYR A 332 9.69 -24.30 0.16
N ILE A 333 10.71 -25.15 0.03
CA ILE A 333 11.64 -25.14 -1.11
C ILE A 333 10.90 -25.49 -2.40
N GLU A 334 9.98 -26.45 -2.36
CA GLU A 334 9.19 -26.87 -3.53
C GLU A 334 8.21 -25.77 -3.96
N LEU A 335 7.54 -25.11 -3.02
CA LEU A 335 6.67 -23.97 -3.31
C LEU A 335 7.46 -22.81 -3.92
N MET A 336 8.58 -22.43 -3.29
CA MET A 336 9.48 -21.39 -3.81
C MET A 336 9.96 -21.71 -5.22
N LYS A 337 10.31 -22.99 -5.47
CA LYS A 337 10.72 -23.45 -6.80
C LYS A 337 9.59 -23.42 -7.83
N GLY A 338 8.37 -23.73 -7.42
CA GLY A 338 7.18 -23.56 -8.24
C GLY A 338 6.97 -22.10 -8.63
N CYS A 339 7.13 -21.16 -7.68
CA CYS A 339 6.97 -19.73 -7.92
C CYS A 339 7.93 -19.18 -8.98
N TRP A 340 9.22 -19.55 -8.93
CA TRP A 340 10.22 -19.05 -9.88
C TRP A 340 10.43 -19.95 -11.12
N HIS A 341 9.48 -20.82 -11.43
CA HIS A 341 9.57 -21.72 -12.59
C HIS A 341 9.71 -20.91 -13.90
N SER A 342 10.56 -21.36 -14.84
CA SER A 342 10.81 -20.60 -16.09
C SER A 342 9.56 -20.42 -16.95
N ASP A 343 8.78 -21.50 -17.13
CA ASP A 343 7.47 -21.45 -17.77
C ASP A 343 6.43 -20.81 -16.82
N PRO A 344 5.84 -19.64 -17.16
CA PRO A 344 4.86 -18.96 -16.31
C PRO A 344 3.58 -19.77 -16.09
N ALA A 345 3.20 -20.65 -17.03
CA ALA A 345 1.99 -21.47 -16.89
C ALA A 345 2.11 -22.57 -15.83
N LYS A 346 3.34 -22.90 -15.42
CA LYS A 346 3.62 -23.89 -14.36
C LYS A 346 3.74 -23.26 -12.97
N ARG A 347 3.70 -21.93 -12.87
CA ARG A 347 3.74 -21.24 -11.58
C ARG A 347 2.40 -21.42 -10.85
N PRO A 348 2.41 -21.62 -9.53
CA PRO A 348 1.18 -21.74 -8.75
C PRO A 348 0.40 -20.42 -8.75
N THR A 349 -0.92 -20.50 -8.58
CA THR A 349 -1.76 -19.32 -8.40
C THR A 349 -1.55 -18.71 -7.02
N VAL A 350 -1.90 -17.43 -6.85
CA VAL A 350 -1.84 -16.76 -5.52
C VAL A 350 -2.65 -17.49 -4.45
N ASP A 351 -3.81 -18.08 -4.79
CA ASP A 351 -4.63 -18.83 -3.84
C ASP A 351 -3.95 -20.16 -3.42
N ASN A 352 -3.26 -20.84 -4.35
CA ASN A 352 -2.47 -22.04 -4.01
C ASN A 352 -1.29 -21.70 -3.09
N ILE A 353 -0.56 -20.63 -3.41
CA ILE A 353 0.59 -20.18 -2.60
C ILE A 353 0.13 -19.82 -1.19
N PHE A 354 -0.98 -19.09 -1.07
CA PHE A 354 -1.57 -18.74 0.21
C PHE A 354 -1.91 -19.98 1.04
N GLY A 355 -2.57 -20.98 0.46
CA GLY A 355 -2.93 -22.21 1.16
C GLY A 355 -1.71 -23.01 1.65
N GLU A 356 -0.66 -23.11 0.84
CA GLU A 356 0.58 -23.79 1.23
C GLU A 356 1.35 -23.03 2.32
N ILE A 357 1.44 -21.69 2.24
CA ILE A 357 2.06 -20.87 3.29
C ILE A 357 1.28 -20.95 4.60
N ASP A 358 -0.06 -20.87 4.55
CA ASP A 358 -0.91 -20.98 5.74
C ASP A 358 -0.73 -22.34 6.43
N LYS A 359 -0.72 -23.42 5.64
CA LYS A 359 -0.44 -24.78 6.14
C LYS A 359 0.94 -24.87 6.80
N MET A 360 1.99 -24.36 6.16
CA MET A 360 3.34 -24.35 6.75
C MET A 360 3.37 -23.52 8.04
N TRP A 361 2.70 -22.37 8.04
CA TRP A 361 2.67 -21.45 9.17
C TRP A 361 2.03 -22.09 10.41
N VAL A 362 0.90 -22.78 10.21
CA VAL A 362 0.23 -23.55 11.27
C VAL A 362 1.12 -24.68 11.79
N ASN A 363 1.79 -25.41 10.90
CA ASN A 363 2.68 -26.51 11.30
C ASN A 363 3.88 -26.06 12.13
N GLU A 364 4.42 -24.88 11.83
CA GLU A 364 5.52 -24.26 12.57
C GLU A 364 5.09 -23.65 13.92
N ASN A 365 3.80 -23.69 14.29
CA ASN A 365 3.31 -23.22 15.60
C ASN A 365 3.47 -24.25 16.74
N ASN A 366 4.40 -25.21 16.60
CA ASN A 366 4.58 -26.32 17.52
C ASN A 366 6.00 -26.32 18.13
N PRO A 367 6.26 -27.06 19.23
CA PRO A 367 7.57 -27.07 19.89
C PRO A 367 8.74 -27.56 19.01
N ASN A 368 8.45 -28.38 18.00
CA ASN A 368 9.43 -28.93 17.06
C ASN A 368 9.57 -28.06 15.79
N GLN A 369 9.73 -26.75 15.97
CA GLN A 369 9.92 -25.83 14.84
C GLN A 369 11.16 -26.19 14.03
N THR A 370 11.09 -25.93 12.73
CA THR A 370 12.28 -26.01 11.88
C THR A 370 13.32 -25.02 12.42
N LYS A 371 14.52 -25.51 12.76
CA LYS A 371 15.62 -24.65 13.19
C LYS A 371 16.33 -24.04 11.98
N ILE A 372 16.78 -22.81 12.11
CA ILE A 372 17.68 -22.19 11.12
C ILE A 372 19.07 -22.81 11.34
N ILE A 373 19.63 -23.41 10.29
CA ILE A 373 21.00 -23.93 10.32
C ILE A 373 21.93 -22.78 9.93
N GLU A 374 22.68 -22.27 10.90
CA GLU A 374 23.65 -21.21 10.65
C GLU A 374 24.82 -21.71 9.79
N SER A 375 25.16 -20.95 8.75
CA SER A 375 26.33 -21.18 7.90
C SER A 375 26.84 -19.85 7.35
N SER A 376 28.03 -19.87 6.73
CA SER A 376 28.60 -18.73 6.02
C SER A 376 27.83 -18.34 4.76
N ASP A 377 26.85 -19.15 4.32
CA ASP A 377 26.13 -18.98 3.04
C ASP A 377 24.77 -18.31 3.22
N ILE A 378 24.36 -18.06 4.46
CA ILE A 378 23.15 -17.31 4.80
C ILE A 378 23.49 -16.09 5.64
N GLY A 379 22.45 -15.34 6.00
CA GLY A 379 22.56 -14.10 6.75
C GLY A 379 22.69 -12.87 5.85
N PRO A 380 22.27 -11.70 6.36
CA PRO A 380 22.45 -10.43 5.67
C PRO A 380 23.91 -10.15 5.36
N VAL A 381 24.18 -9.70 4.14
CA VAL A 381 25.50 -9.24 3.70
C VAL A 381 25.56 -7.72 3.79
N THR A 382 26.70 -7.19 4.22
CA THR A 382 26.91 -5.74 4.36
C THR A 382 27.29 -5.06 3.05
N ILE A 383 27.82 -5.82 2.09
CA ILE A 383 28.30 -5.34 0.79
C ILE A 383 27.85 -6.32 -0.29
N ASN A 384 27.13 -5.83 -1.29
CA ASN A 384 26.87 -6.56 -2.53
C ASN A 384 28.01 -6.33 -3.52
N ASN A 385 28.06 -7.12 -4.59
CA ASN A 385 28.88 -6.77 -5.74
C ASN A 385 28.58 -5.30 -6.16
N PRO A 386 29.60 -4.44 -6.36
CA PRO A 386 29.38 -3.03 -6.67
C PRO A 386 28.55 -2.81 -7.95
N ASP A 387 28.59 -3.77 -8.88
CA ASP A 387 27.81 -3.75 -10.12
C ASP A 387 26.47 -4.50 -10.00
N ALA A 388 26.13 -5.00 -8.80
CA ALA A 388 24.79 -5.52 -8.48
C ALA A 388 23.82 -4.36 -8.25
N ILE A 389 23.12 -3.97 -9.32
CA ILE A 389 22.24 -2.81 -9.30
C ILE A 389 20.81 -3.23 -8.98
N TYR A 390 20.38 -2.80 -7.80
CA TYR A 390 19.04 -3.05 -7.29
C TYR A 390 18.16 -1.79 -7.32
N LYS A 391 18.07 -1.18 -8.49
CA LYS A 391 17.20 -0.03 -8.75
C LYS A 391 16.39 -0.33 -10.00
N SER A 392 15.10 -0.06 -9.96
CA SER A 392 14.22 -0.25 -11.11
C SER A 392 14.71 0.63 -12.27
N ARG A 393 14.90 0.04 -13.44
CA ARG A 393 15.34 0.71 -14.67
C ARG A 393 14.21 0.76 -15.70
N LEU A 394 14.34 1.68 -16.65
CA LEU A 394 13.56 1.78 -17.88
C LEU A 394 14.08 0.80 -18.93
#